data_AF-A0A2M7KP17-F1
#
_entry.id   AF-A0A2M7KP17-F1
#
_cell.length_a   1.000
_cell.length_b   1.000
_cell.length_c   1.000
_cell.angle_alpha   90.00
_cell.angle_beta   90.00
_cell.angle_gamma   90.00
#
_symmetry.space_group_name_H-M   'P 1'
#
loop_
_entity.id
_entity.type
_entity.pdbx_description
1 polymer ?
#
loop_
_entity_poly.entity_id
_entity_poly.type
_entity_poly.pdbx_seq_one_letter_code
_entity_poly.pdbx_strand_id
1 'polypeptide(L)'
;MKTAAFSGGRRLGAAFLADGGYGGNVVFREVTQNAEGSLATKFPAEMVPTAGAPARLQSRALTPGAEVAGDGIRLTAPGGLAVAVLDGVPTDYRLSFRAVPDLGASFFSVCVRGSSAGTTGQELRFEPLRQQVCWRRPDSNSVEQNEGASLYNVEGLDRPFDVELIAKGDILDVCIDNRRTLVMRAPRDLDGDRLFFSAQNASVRFEGLAVRPLLQLERKEQHR
;
A
#
# COMPACT_ATOMS: atom_id res chain seq x y z
N MET A 1 -5.14 -19.90 -4.25
CA MET A 1 -6.33 -19.41 -3.52
C MET A 1 -7.48 -20.37 -3.75
N LYS A 2 -8.30 -20.68 -2.74
CA LYS A 2 -9.59 -21.38 -2.88
C LYS A 2 -10.73 -20.42 -2.63
N THR A 3 -11.89 -20.60 -3.28
CA THR A 3 -13.03 -19.68 -3.15
C THR A 3 -14.32 -20.39 -2.77
N ALA A 4 -15.20 -19.70 -2.03
CA ALA A 4 -16.54 -20.16 -1.69
C ALA A 4 -17.58 -19.04 -1.84
N ALA A 5 -18.84 -19.41 -2.05
CA ALA A 5 -19.95 -18.47 -2.04
C ALA A 5 -20.10 -17.84 -0.64
N PHE A 6 -20.55 -16.58 -0.61
CA PHE A 6 -20.83 -15.81 0.60
C PHE A 6 -22.17 -15.08 0.45
N SER A 7 -22.68 -14.51 1.54
CA SER A 7 -23.99 -13.85 1.56
C SER A 7 -24.10 -12.73 0.51
N GLY A 8 -25.29 -12.56 -0.06
CA GLY A 8 -25.56 -11.50 -1.03
C GLY A 8 -24.94 -11.72 -2.42
N GLY A 9 -24.74 -12.98 -2.82
CA GLY A 9 -24.17 -13.32 -4.13
C GLY A 9 -22.66 -13.07 -4.26
N ARG A 10 -22.00 -12.69 -3.16
CA ARG A 10 -20.55 -12.45 -3.10
C ARG A 10 -19.77 -13.76 -3.10
N ARG A 11 -18.49 -13.69 -3.44
CA ARG A 11 -17.56 -14.83 -3.41
C ARG A 11 -16.30 -14.43 -2.65
N LEU A 12 -15.95 -15.20 -1.62
CA LEU A 12 -14.73 -14.98 -0.85
C LEU A 12 -13.67 -16.02 -1.23
N GLY A 13 -12.45 -15.54 -1.45
CA GLY A 13 -11.25 -16.32 -1.63
C GLY A 13 -10.40 -16.33 -0.36
N ALA A 14 -9.80 -17.48 -0.06
CA ALA A 14 -8.82 -17.64 1.00
C ALA A 14 -7.51 -18.22 0.44
N ALA A 15 -6.40 -17.66 0.91
CA ALA A 15 -5.04 -18.15 0.68
C ALA A 15 -4.24 -18.04 1.98
N PHE A 16 -3.02 -18.58 2.00
CA PHE A 16 -2.10 -18.35 3.11
C PHE A 16 -0.92 -17.50 2.63
N LEU A 17 -0.47 -16.60 3.49
CA LEU A 17 0.78 -15.87 3.39
C LEU A 17 1.85 -16.63 4.19
N ALA A 18 2.81 -17.20 3.47
CA ALA A 18 3.87 -18.02 4.03
C ALA A 18 4.70 -17.28 5.10
N ASP A 19 5.24 -18.02 6.07
CA ASP A 19 6.16 -17.52 7.10
C ASP A 19 7.37 -18.47 7.22
N GLY A 20 8.28 -18.41 6.24
CA GLY A 20 9.47 -19.27 6.20
C GLY A 20 9.20 -20.75 5.86
N GLY A 21 7.99 -21.09 5.38
CA GLY A 21 7.61 -22.47 5.06
C GLY A 21 6.12 -22.61 4.76
N TYR A 22 5.60 -23.84 4.89
CA TYR A 22 4.16 -24.10 4.75
C TYR A 22 3.38 -23.56 5.94
N GLY A 23 2.27 -22.85 5.67
CA GLY A 23 1.46 -22.20 6.70
C GLY A 23 1.82 -20.74 6.92
N GLY A 24 1.25 -20.11 7.94
CA GLY A 24 1.40 -18.68 8.23
C GLY A 24 0.05 -18.02 8.48
N ASN A 25 -0.20 -16.88 7.86
CA ASN A 25 -1.44 -16.13 8.06
C ASN A 25 -2.43 -16.41 6.92
N VAL A 26 -3.72 -16.55 7.25
CA VAL A 26 -4.76 -16.62 6.21
C VAL A 26 -5.08 -15.21 5.72
N VAL A 27 -5.13 -15.05 4.39
CA VAL A 27 -5.52 -13.81 3.73
C VAL A 27 -6.83 -14.05 2.99
N PHE A 28 -7.77 -13.12 3.16
CA PHE A 28 -9.09 -13.18 2.54
C PHE A 28 -9.27 -12.09 1.49
N ARG A 29 -9.91 -12.43 0.38
CA ARG A 29 -10.26 -11.52 -0.71
C ARG A 29 -11.72 -11.70 -1.09
N GLU A 30 -12.42 -10.62 -1.39
CA GLU A 30 -13.65 -10.73 -2.16
C GLU A 30 -13.27 -10.79 -3.64
N VAL A 31 -13.79 -11.79 -4.35
CA VAL A 31 -13.59 -11.96 -5.80
C VAL A 31 -14.79 -11.37 -6.50
N THR A 32 -14.54 -10.41 -7.39
CA THR A 32 -15.55 -9.76 -8.22
C THR A 32 -15.24 -10.01 -9.69
N GLN A 33 -16.26 -10.14 -10.53
CA GLN A 33 -16.09 -10.20 -11.97
C GLN A 33 -16.42 -8.83 -12.57
N ASN A 34 -15.52 -8.30 -13.38
CA ASN A 34 -15.76 -7.05 -14.12
C ASN A 34 -16.69 -7.33 -15.32
N ALA A 35 -17.24 -6.28 -15.94
CA ALA A 35 -18.22 -6.40 -17.02
C ALA A 35 -17.67 -7.18 -18.25
N GLU A 36 -16.38 -7.01 -18.51
CA GLU A 36 -15.61 -7.68 -19.58
C GLU A 36 -15.18 -9.11 -19.22
N GLY A 37 -15.58 -9.62 -18.05
CA GLY A 37 -15.37 -11.01 -17.63
C GLY A 37 -14.07 -11.26 -16.86
N SER A 38 -13.17 -10.28 -16.78
CA SER A 38 -11.94 -10.35 -15.97
C SER A 38 -12.26 -10.43 -14.46
N LEU A 39 -11.34 -10.99 -13.68
CA LEU A 39 -11.50 -11.09 -12.23
C LEU A 39 -10.73 -10.01 -11.50
N ALA A 40 -11.37 -9.43 -10.50
CA ALA A 40 -10.82 -8.48 -9.57
C ALA A 40 -10.86 -9.04 -8.15
N THR A 41 -10.03 -8.46 -7.29
CA THR A 41 -9.96 -8.77 -5.86
C THR A 41 -9.93 -7.49 -5.04
N LYS A 42 -10.64 -7.49 -3.91
CA LYS A 42 -10.63 -6.40 -2.92
C LYS A 42 -10.69 -6.96 -1.50
N PHE A 43 -10.50 -6.08 -0.52
CA PHE A 43 -10.73 -6.45 0.86
C PHE A 43 -12.20 -6.81 1.10
N PRO A 44 -12.51 -7.96 1.73
CA PRO A 44 -13.84 -8.21 2.26
C PRO A 44 -14.14 -7.20 3.37
N ALA A 45 -15.27 -6.51 3.31
CA ALA A 45 -15.62 -5.46 4.29
C ALA A 45 -15.60 -5.98 5.74
N GLU A 46 -15.98 -7.23 5.95
CA GLU A 46 -16.02 -7.89 7.26
C GLU A 46 -14.64 -8.22 7.83
N MET A 47 -13.60 -8.24 6.97
CA MET A 47 -12.25 -8.67 7.33
C MET A 47 -11.24 -7.51 7.37
N VAL A 48 -11.67 -6.29 7.04
CA VAL A 48 -10.84 -5.09 7.23
C VAL A 48 -10.70 -4.83 8.73
N PRO A 49 -9.48 -4.78 9.29
CA PRO A 49 -9.30 -4.49 10.70
C PRO A 49 -9.90 -3.14 11.09
N THR A 50 -10.58 -3.09 12.23
CA THR A 50 -11.10 -1.84 12.77
C THR A 50 -9.95 -0.86 13.00
N ALA A 51 -10.13 0.38 12.58
CA ALA A 51 -9.15 1.44 12.73
C ALA A 51 -9.76 2.63 13.49
N GLY A 52 -8.91 3.33 14.24
CA GLY A 52 -9.30 4.55 14.96
C GLY A 52 -9.47 5.76 14.04
N ALA A 53 -9.56 6.94 14.65
CA ALA A 53 -9.57 8.21 13.92
C ALA A 53 -8.22 8.44 13.19
N PRO A 54 -8.20 9.25 12.10
CA PRO A 54 -6.96 9.65 11.45
C PRO A 54 -5.97 10.27 12.45
N ALA A 55 -4.73 9.76 12.44
CA ALA A 55 -3.64 10.28 13.24
C ALA A 55 -3.21 11.67 12.72
N ARG A 56 -2.92 12.58 13.65
CA ARG A 56 -2.32 13.88 13.33
C ARG A 56 -0.81 13.71 13.27
N LEU A 57 -0.30 13.45 12.07
CA LEU A 57 1.13 13.23 11.84
C LEU A 57 1.84 14.54 11.48
N GLN A 58 3.13 14.63 11.81
CA GLN A 58 3.98 15.69 11.31
C GLN A 58 4.38 15.37 9.88
N SER A 59 4.25 16.33 8.98
CA SER A 59 4.59 16.13 7.58
C SER A 59 5.53 17.21 7.09
N ARG A 60 6.50 16.83 6.24
CA ARG A 60 7.57 17.72 5.77
C ARG A 60 7.94 17.41 4.33
N ALA A 61 8.21 18.45 3.55
CA ALA A 61 8.93 18.34 2.30
C ALA A 61 10.43 18.11 2.61
N LEU A 62 11.05 17.11 1.98
CA LEU A 62 12.46 16.81 2.17
C LEU A 62 13.34 17.28 1.00
N THR A 63 12.75 17.52 -0.16
CA THR A 63 13.46 17.96 -1.37
C THR A 63 12.71 19.10 -2.04
N PRO A 64 13.37 19.85 -2.94
CA PRO A 64 12.67 20.70 -3.89
C PRO A 64 11.60 19.92 -4.66
N GLY A 65 10.50 20.59 -5.02
CA GLY A 65 9.38 19.99 -5.73
C GLY A 65 8.40 19.18 -4.87
N ALA A 66 8.65 19.03 -3.57
CA ALA A 66 7.69 18.47 -2.62
C ALA A 66 6.93 19.58 -1.89
N GLU A 67 5.60 19.46 -1.87
CA GLU A 67 4.69 20.34 -1.12
C GLU A 67 3.76 19.47 -0.27
N VAL A 68 3.53 19.87 0.97
CA VAL A 68 2.59 19.19 1.87
C VAL A 68 1.61 20.22 2.42
N ALA A 69 0.31 19.93 2.30
CA ALA A 69 -0.75 20.81 2.76
C ALA A 69 -1.97 19.98 3.19
N GLY A 70 -2.43 20.17 4.44
CA GLY A 70 -3.59 19.46 4.96
C GLY A 70 -3.39 17.93 4.90
N ASP A 71 -4.31 17.25 4.22
CA ASP A 71 -4.30 15.81 3.93
C ASP A 71 -3.76 15.50 2.53
N GLY A 72 -2.96 16.40 1.94
CA GLY A 72 -2.44 16.28 0.59
C GLY A 72 -0.92 16.39 0.51
N ILE A 73 -0.32 15.64 -0.40
CA ILE A 73 1.09 15.75 -0.81
C ILE A 73 1.13 15.96 -2.32
N ARG A 74 1.87 16.97 -2.78
CA ARG A 74 2.19 17.17 -4.20
C ARG A 74 3.68 17.00 -4.40
N LEU A 75 4.06 16.16 -5.34
CA LEU A 75 5.44 15.92 -5.73
C LEU A 75 5.59 16.25 -7.22
N THR A 76 6.52 17.15 -7.54
CA THR A 76 6.82 17.62 -8.89
C THR A 76 8.31 17.41 -9.15
N ALA A 77 8.66 16.37 -9.91
CA ALA A 77 10.06 16.01 -10.17
C ALA A 77 10.30 15.65 -11.65
N PRO A 78 10.11 16.58 -12.61
CA PRO A 78 10.49 16.35 -14.00
C PRO A 78 12.01 16.20 -14.09
N GLY A 79 12.50 14.98 -14.34
CA GLY A 79 13.93 14.70 -14.44
C GLY A 79 14.71 14.62 -13.11
N GLY A 80 14.03 14.35 -11.99
CA GLY A 80 14.68 14.25 -10.68
C GLY A 80 13.88 13.43 -9.68
N LEU A 81 14.12 13.68 -8.39
CA LEU A 81 13.44 13.05 -7.26
C LEU A 81 12.79 14.12 -6.38
N ALA A 82 11.50 13.97 -6.10
CA ALA A 82 10.81 14.72 -5.06
C ALA A 82 10.38 13.78 -3.93
N VAL A 83 10.60 14.18 -2.67
CA VAL A 83 10.28 13.38 -1.48
C VAL A 83 9.59 14.23 -0.41
N ALA A 84 8.50 13.70 0.12
CA ALA A 84 7.86 14.16 1.34
C ALA A 84 7.86 13.03 2.38
N VAL A 85 7.76 13.39 3.66
CA VAL A 85 7.72 12.44 4.78
C VAL A 85 6.55 12.73 5.69
N LEU A 86 5.96 11.67 6.27
CA LEU A 86 5.19 11.76 7.50
C LEU A 86 5.92 11.03 8.62
N ASP A 87 6.12 11.73 9.73
CA ASP A 87 6.79 11.25 10.94
C ASP A 87 5.75 10.81 12.00
N GLY A 88 6.12 9.86 12.87
CA GLY A 88 5.28 9.39 13.98
C GLY A 88 4.15 8.44 13.59
N VAL A 89 4.33 7.70 12.50
CA VAL A 89 3.35 6.74 11.97
C VAL A 89 3.26 5.55 12.94
N PRO A 90 2.04 5.13 13.36
CA PRO A 90 1.87 3.97 14.23
C PRO A 90 2.46 2.70 13.63
N THR A 91 2.80 1.71 14.47
CA THR A 91 3.22 0.40 13.95
C THR A 91 2.07 -0.25 13.18
N ASP A 92 0.89 -0.45 13.76
CA ASP A 92 -0.22 -1.05 13.03
C ASP A 92 -1.18 0.04 12.55
N TYR A 93 -1.37 0.16 11.23
CA TYR A 93 -2.21 1.20 10.64
C TYR A 93 -2.88 0.78 9.33
N ARG A 94 -3.96 1.49 9.02
CA ARG A 94 -4.60 1.57 7.71
C ARG A 94 -4.25 2.92 7.08
N LEU A 95 -3.63 2.88 5.91
CA LEU A 95 -3.33 4.03 5.07
C LEU A 95 -4.30 4.06 3.90
N SER A 96 -4.91 5.23 3.65
CA SER A 96 -5.75 5.47 2.48
C SER A 96 -5.38 6.78 1.82
N PHE A 97 -5.37 6.82 0.49
CA PHE A 97 -5.21 8.03 -0.31
C PHE A 97 -5.69 7.80 -1.74
N ARG A 98 -5.93 8.88 -2.46
CA ARG A 98 -6.09 8.87 -3.92
C ARG A 98 -4.81 9.34 -4.59
N ALA A 99 -4.22 8.51 -5.45
CA ALA A 99 -3.09 8.90 -6.27
C ALA A 99 -3.60 9.56 -7.56
N VAL A 100 -3.02 10.70 -7.91
CA VAL A 100 -3.33 11.48 -9.11
C VAL A 100 -2.02 11.78 -9.84
N PRO A 101 -1.53 10.84 -10.66
CA PRO A 101 -0.32 11.04 -11.44
C PRO A 101 -0.57 11.93 -12.65
N ASP A 102 0.43 12.70 -13.05
CA ASP A 102 0.43 13.38 -14.35
C ASP A 102 0.74 12.39 -15.48
N LEU A 103 0.34 12.75 -16.70
CA LEU A 103 0.60 11.95 -17.88
C LEU A 103 2.12 11.76 -18.08
N GLY A 104 2.55 10.52 -18.33
CA GLY A 104 3.96 10.20 -18.55
C GLY A 104 4.80 10.10 -17.27
N ALA A 105 4.18 10.06 -16.09
CA ALA A 105 4.88 9.75 -14.84
C ALA A 105 5.68 8.44 -14.96
N SER A 106 7.00 8.51 -14.71
CA SER A 106 7.87 7.32 -14.76
C SER A 106 7.54 6.36 -13.62
N PHE A 107 7.76 6.78 -12.37
CA PHE A 107 7.23 6.08 -11.20
C PHE A 107 7.07 6.99 -9.99
N PHE A 108 6.21 6.58 -9.08
CA PHE A 108 6.03 7.16 -7.77
C PHE A 108 5.79 6.06 -6.74
N SER A 109 5.96 6.37 -5.46
CA SER A 109 5.92 5.33 -4.43
C SER A 109 5.59 5.85 -3.04
N VAL A 110 5.24 4.88 -2.19
CA VAL A 110 5.12 5.06 -0.75
C VAL A 110 6.03 4.04 -0.08
N CYS A 111 7.05 4.51 0.63
CA CYS A 111 7.87 3.66 1.49
C CYS A 111 7.26 3.61 2.89
N VAL A 112 6.97 2.40 3.36
CA VAL A 112 6.49 2.12 4.71
C VAL A 112 7.63 1.61 5.60
N ARG A 113 7.47 1.74 6.92
CA ARG A 113 8.49 1.31 7.90
C ARG A 113 9.85 2.00 7.72
N GLY A 114 9.85 3.24 7.24
CA GLY A 114 11.10 3.97 7.02
C GLY A 114 11.64 4.59 8.31
N SER A 115 12.96 4.61 8.48
CA SER A 115 13.63 5.21 9.64
C SER A 115 14.72 6.22 9.24
N SER A 116 15.45 5.94 8.17
CA SER A 116 16.41 6.85 7.49
C SER A 116 15.75 7.52 6.28
N ALA A 117 16.35 8.59 5.73
CA ALA A 117 15.81 9.43 4.64
C ALA A 117 15.50 8.67 3.32
N GLY A 118 14.47 7.83 3.33
CA GLY A 118 14.02 7.03 2.18
C GLY A 118 14.89 5.82 1.84
N THR A 119 15.90 5.44 2.63
CA THR A 119 16.81 4.32 2.31
C THR A 119 16.51 3.02 3.06
N THR A 120 15.60 3.07 4.03
CA THR A 120 15.14 1.91 4.82
C THR A 120 13.63 1.80 4.72
N GLY A 121 13.10 0.58 4.87
CA GLY A 121 11.67 0.28 4.82
C GLY A 121 11.29 -0.68 3.69
N GLN A 122 10.03 -0.64 3.29
CA GLN A 122 9.46 -1.35 2.14
C GLN A 122 8.76 -0.35 1.23
N GLU A 123 9.22 -0.24 -0.01
CA GLU A 123 8.66 0.64 -1.02
C GLU A 123 7.52 -0.07 -1.77
N LEU A 124 6.31 0.49 -1.70
CA LEU A 124 5.25 0.22 -2.66
C LEU A 124 5.41 1.17 -3.84
N ARG A 125 5.87 0.65 -4.98
CA ARG A 125 6.13 1.42 -6.19
C ARG A 125 5.02 1.22 -7.22
N PHE A 126 4.60 2.32 -7.85
CA PHE A 126 3.68 2.36 -8.97
C PHE A 126 4.44 2.81 -10.23
N GLU A 127 4.41 2.01 -11.28
CA GLU A 127 5.08 2.28 -12.56
C GLU A 127 4.01 2.35 -13.67
N PRO A 128 3.43 3.54 -13.95
CA PRO A 128 2.29 3.67 -14.86
C PRO A 128 2.54 3.12 -16.26
N LEU A 129 3.68 3.46 -16.87
CA LEU A 129 4.03 3.01 -18.22
C LEU A 129 4.22 1.48 -18.31
N ARG A 130 4.71 0.86 -17.23
CA ARG A 130 4.89 -0.60 -17.15
C ARG A 130 3.65 -1.33 -16.67
N GLN A 131 2.60 -0.58 -16.27
CA GLN A 131 1.40 -1.13 -15.64
C GLN A 131 1.75 -2.09 -14.50
N GLN A 132 2.71 -1.67 -13.66
CA GLN A 132 3.28 -2.51 -12.62
C GLN A 132 3.13 -1.84 -11.25
N VAL A 133 2.79 -2.66 -10.25
CA VAL A 133 2.87 -2.28 -8.85
C VAL A 133 3.65 -3.33 -8.10
N CYS A 134 4.66 -2.93 -7.34
CA CYS A 134 5.51 -3.88 -6.64
C CYS A 134 5.92 -3.40 -5.25
N TRP A 135 6.17 -4.38 -4.39
CA TRP A 135 6.91 -4.18 -3.16
C TRP A 135 8.40 -4.45 -3.42
N ARG A 136 9.25 -3.58 -2.92
CA ARG A 136 10.70 -3.67 -3.08
C ARG A 136 11.43 -2.96 -1.94
N ARG A 137 12.74 -3.17 -1.84
CA ARG A 137 13.56 -2.34 -0.97
C ARG A 137 13.75 -0.96 -1.62
N PRO A 138 13.76 0.14 -0.85
CA PRO A 138 13.98 1.46 -1.42
C PRO A 138 15.36 1.62 -2.09
N ASP A 139 16.35 0.85 -1.65
CA ASP A 139 17.73 0.85 -2.16
C ASP A 139 17.96 -0.15 -3.32
N SER A 140 16.93 -0.92 -3.71
CA SER A 140 17.00 -1.83 -4.86
C SER A 140 17.25 -1.05 -6.16
N ASN A 141 18.05 -1.63 -7.07
CA ASN A 141 18.31 -1.02 -8.38
C ASN A 141 17.04 -1.01 -9.27
N SER A 142 16.94 -0.08 -10.22
CA SER A 142 15.71 0.15 -11.00
C SER A 142 15.27 -1.03 -11.88
N VAL A 143 16.16 -1.99 -12.17
CA VAL A 143 15.88 -3.15 -13.04
C VAL A 143 15.58 -4.44 -12.28
N GLU A 144 15.78 -4.44 -10.96
CA GLU A 144 15.49 -5.59 -10.10
C GLU A 144 13.99 -5.92 -10.15
N GLN A 145 13.68 -7.19 -10.43
CA GLN A 145 12.32 -7.71 -10.44
C GLN A 145 12.17 -8.78 -9.36
N ASN A 146 11.01 -8.78 -8.74
CA ASN A 146 10.59 -9.82 -7.81
C ASN A 146 9.14 -10.17 -8.13
N GLU A 147 8.94 -11.27 -8.85
CA GLU A 147 7.63 -11.71 -9.32
C GLU A 147 6.71 -12.06 -8.13
N GLY A 148 7.27 -12.54 -7.03
CA GLY A 148 6.53 -12.84 -5.79
C GLY A 148 6.01 -11.59 -5.06
N ALA A 149 6.54 -10.42 -5.40
CA ALA A 149 6.21 -9.14 -4.80
C ALA A 149 5.70 -8.11 -5.83
N SER A 150 5.25 -8.57 -7.01
CA SER A 150 4.82 -7.70 -8.10
C SER A 150 3.45 -8.07 -8.66
N LEU A 151 2.70 -7.05 -9.07
CA LEU A 151 1.51 -7.15 -9.92
C LEU A 151 1.84 -6.55 -11.28
N TYR A 152 1.49 -7.27 -12.35
CA TYR A 152 1.64 -6.82 -13.74
C TYR A 152 0.27 -6.58 -14.38
N ASN A 153 0.23 -5.84 -15.47
CA ASN A 153 -1.01 -5.46 -16.19
C ASN A 153 -2.00 -4.74 -15.27
N VAL A 154 -1.50 -3.90 -14.35
CA VAL A 154 -2.30 -3.01 -13.51
C VAL A 154 -2.64 -1.78 -14.33
N GLU A 155 -3.77 -1.84 -15.03
CA GLU A 155 -4.27 -0.74 -15.86
C GLU A 155 -4.72 0.46 -15.03
N GLY A 156 -4.70 1.65 -15.63
CA GLY A 156 -5.23 2.87 -15.02
C GLY A 156 -4.33 3.51 -13.97
N LEU A 157 -3.07 3.11 -13.88
CA LEU A 157 -2.06 3.77 -13.04
C LEU A 157 -1.62 5.14 -13.58
N ASP A 158 -2.02 5.51 -14.79
CA ASP A 158 -1.76 6.79 -15.46
C ASP A 158 -2.91 7.80 -15.30
N ARG A 159 -3.91 7.47 -14.50
CA ARG A 159 -5.08 8.31 -14.17
C ARG A 159 -5.35 8.26 -12.66
N PRO A 160 -6.28 9.06 -12.10
CA PRO A 160 -6.59 9.00 -10.67
C PRO A 160 -7.10 7.62 -10.22
N PHE A 161 -6.54 7.08 -9.13
CA PHE A 161 -6.99 5.81 -8.52
C PHE A 161 -6.86 5.82 -6.99
N ASP A 162 -7.69 5.02 -6.32
CA ASP A 162 -7.68 4.88 -4.86
C ASP A 162 -6.71 3.78 -4.40
N VAL A 163 -6.04 4.02 -3.29
CA VAL A 163 -5.15 3.06 -2.63
C VAL A 163 -5.58 2.88 -1.18
N GLU A 164 -5.68 1.63 -0.77
CA GLU A 164 -5.84 1.25 0.62
C GLU A 164 -4.77 0.23 1.01
N LEU A 165 -4.00 0.55 2.05
CA LEU A 165 -2.92 -0.28 2.57
C LEU A 165 -3.16 -0.58 4.04
N ILE A 166 -3.00 -1.84 4.42
CA ILE A 166 -3.03 -2.32 5.80
C ILE A 166 -1.62 -2.79 6.16
N ALA A 167 -1.01 -2.13 7.14
CA ALA A 167 0.23 -2.57 7.79
C ALA A 167 -0.13 -3.14 9.16
N LYS A 168 0.09 -4.44 9.36
CA LYS A 168 -0.23 -5.13 10.62
C LYS A 168 0.86 -6.13 10.98
N GLY A 169 1.61 -5.85 12.03
CA GLY A 169 2.86 -6.54 12.33
C GLY A 169 3.81 -6.47 11.13
N ASP A 170 4.19 -7.64 10.63
CA ASP A 170 5.03 -7.81 9.44
C ASP A 170 4.23 -8.03 8.15
N ILE A 171 2.90 -7.91 8.16
CA ILE A 171 2.07 -8.04 6.95
C ILE A 171 1.83 -6.67 6.35
N LEU A 172 2.14 -6.53 5.06
CA LEU A 172 1.79 -5.39 4.24
C LEU A 172 0.82 -5.84 3.15
N ASP A 173 -0.39 -5.33 3.18
CA ASP A 173 -1.46 -5.72 2.27
C ASP A 173 -2.08 -4.48 1.62
N VAL A 174 -2.03 -4.39 0.30
CA VAL A 174 -2.56 -3.25 -0.46
C VAL A 174 -3.68 -3.68 -1.38
N CYS A 175 -4.70 -2.84 -1.49
CA CYS A 175 -5.75 -2.88 -2.50
C CYS A 175 -5.72 -1.59 -3.33
N ILE A 176 -5.78 -1.74 -4.64
CA ILE A 176 -5.67 -0.66 -5.62
C ILE A 176 -6.97 -0.65 -6.41
N ASP A 177 -7.64 0.49 -6.38
CA ASP A 177 -8.91 0.77 -7.06
C ASP A 177 -10.02 -0.26 -6.78
N ASN A 178 -10.01 -0.87 -5.59
CA ASN A 178 -10.91 -1.99 -5.23
C ASN A 178 -10.90 -3.15 -6.25
N ARG A 179 -9.77 -3.35 -6.96
CA ARG A 179 -9.66 -4.30 -8.07
C ARG A 179 -8.43 -5.19 -7.99
N ARG A 180 -7.30 -4.67 -7.51
CA ARG A 180 -6.02 -5.37 -7.52
C ARG A 180 -5.45 -5.39 -6.11
N THR A 181 -5.16 -6.58 -5.59
CA THR A 181 -4.55 -6.73 -4.26
C THR A 181 -3.18 -7.36 -4.34
N LEU A 182 -2.25 -6.86 -3.52
CA LEU A 182 -0.90 -7.39 -3.36
C LEU A 182 -0.58 -7.47 -1.87
N VAL A 183 -0.15 -8.64 -1.41
CA VAL A 183 0.24 -8.85 -0.01
C VAL A 183 1.64 -9.41 0.05
N MET A 184 2.41 -8.93 1.02
CA MET A 184 3.72 -9.48 1.34
C MET A 184 3.95 -9.54 2.85
N ARG A 185 5.00 -10.27 3.23
CA ARG A 185 5.59 -10.19 4.57
C ARG A 185 6.84 -9.31 4.51
N ALA A 186 6.83 -8.21 5.25
CA ALA A 186 7.99 -7.36 5.45
C ALA A 186 9.02 -8.03 6.36
N PRO A 187 10.32 -7.69 6.23
CA PRO A 187 11.32 -8.06 7.23
C PRO A 187 10.92 -7.57 8.63
N ARG A 188 11.06 -8.44 9.64
CA ARG A 188 10.58 -8.19 11.01
C ARG A 188 11.42 -7.18 11.79
N ASP A 189 12.62 -6.91 11.30
CA ASP A 189 13.56 -5.91 11.81
C ASP A 189 13.25 -4.49 11.30
N LEU A 190 12.23 -4.31 10.45
CA LEU A 190 11.77 -3.00 10.04
C LEU A 190 10.79 -2.40 11.06
N ASP A 191 11.31 -1.52 11.90
CA ASP A 191 10.60 -0.86 13.00
C ASP A 191 10.43 0.66 12.82
N GLY A 192 10.77 1.18 11.63
CA GLY A 192 10.67 2.60 11.32
C GLY A 192 9.24 3.16 11.43
N ASP A 193 9.15 4.41 11.87
CA ASP A 193 7.92 5.14 12.17
C ASP A 193 7.60 6.22 11.12
N ARG A 194 8.19 6.11 9.92
CA ARG A 194 8.00 7.09 8.84
C ARG A 194 7.36 6.48 7.60
N LEU A 195 6.57 7.31 6.94
CA LEU A 195 6.13 7.10 5.56
C LEU A 195 6.87 8.09 4.66
N PHE A 196 7.55 7.60 3.62
CA PHE A 196 8.10 8.46 2.58
C PHE A 196 7.26 8.37 1.32
N PHE A 197 6.84 9.52 0.81
CA PHE A 197 6.17 9.63 -0.49
C PHE A 197 7.19 10.17 -1.47
N SER A 198 7.36 9.49 -2.61
CA SER A 198 8.35 9.89 -3.60
C SER A 198 7.83 9.86 -5.04
N ALA A 199 8.38 10.72 -5.87
CA ALA A 199 8.19 10.76 -7.31
C ALA A 199 9.55 10.86 -8.00
N GLN A 200 9.83 9.93 -8.91
CA GLN A 200 11.06 9.94 -9.70
C GLN A 200 10.72 10.14 -11.17
N ASN A 201 11.27 11.18 -11.79
CA ASN A 201 10.97 11.55 -13.18
C ASN A 201 9.44 11.58 -13.43
N ALA A 202 8.71 12.16 -12.47
CA ALA A 202 7.26 12.10 -12.38
C ALA A 202 6.72 13.30 -11.60
N SER A 203 5.46 13.61 -11.87
CA SER A 203 4.63 14.49 -11.05
C SER A 203 3.40 13.72 -10.58
N VAL A 204 3.05 13.84 -9.30
CA VAL A 204 1.92 13.14 -8.70
C VAL A 204 1.37 13.92 -7.51
N ARG A 205 0.06 13.83 -7.30
CA ARG A 205 -0.60 14.24 -6.07
C ARG A 205 -1.15 13.04 -5.33
N PHE A 206 -0.99 13.05 -4.02
CA PHE A 206 -1.66 12.16 -3.08
C PHE A 206 -2.71 12.99 -2.35
N GLU A 207 -3.99 12.67 -2.57
CA GLU A 207 -5.14 13.43 -2.05
C GLU A 207 -5.90 12.60 -1.00
N GLY A 208 -6.50 13.26 0.00
CA GLY A 208 -7.28 12.57 1.03
C GLY A 208 -6.46 11.60 1.88
N LEU A 209 -5.18 11.90 2.09
CA LEU A 209 -4.24 11.08 2.83
C LEU A 209 -4.68 10.92 4.28
N ALA A 210 -4.92 9.68 4.69
CA ALA A 210 -5.28 9.37 6.06
C ALA A 210 -4.56 8.11 6.56
N VAL A 211 -3.83 8.27 7.66
CA VAL A 211 -3.24 7.17 8.43
C VAL A 211 -4.11 6.94 9.66
N ARG A 212 -4.70 5.77 9.80
CA ARG A 212 -5.56 5.39 10.93
C ARG A 212 -4.92 4.25 11.70
N PRO A 213 -4.60 4.41 13.00
CA PRO A 213 -4.07 3.32 13.81
C PRO A 213 -5.07 2.15 13.84
N LEU A 214 -4.59 0.91 13.72
CA LEU A 214 -5.46 -0.26 13.92
C LEU A 214 -5.79 -0.42 15.40
N LEU A 215 -7.06 -0.68 15.69
CA LEU A 215 -7.48 -0.99 17.06
C LEU A 215 -7.15 -2.46 17.34
N GLN A 216 -6.56 -2.73 18.49
CA GLN A 216 -6.40 -4.11 18.91
C GLN A 216 -7.77 -4.74 19.14
N LEU A 217 -7.95 -5.96 18.66
CA LEU A 217 -9.07 -6.79 19.10
C LEU A 217 -8.84 -7.08 20.59
N GLU A 218 -9.73 -6.63 21.46
CA GLU A 218 -9.73 -7.03 22.86
C GLU A 218 -9.70 -8.57 22.90
N ARG A 219 -8.59 -9.12 23.40
CA ARG A 219 -8.53 -10.55 23.68
C ARG A 219 -9.48 -10.74 24.86
N LYS A 220 -10.71 -11.23 24.61
CA LYS A 220 -11.52 -11.79 25.69
C LYS A 220 -10.68 -12.90 26.30
N GLU A 221 -10.11 -12.65 27.47
CA GLU A 221 -9.48 -13.69 28.28
C GLU A 221 -10.53 -14.77 28.49
N GLN A 222 -10.37 -15.89 27.79
CA GLN A 222 -11.11 -17.09 28.12
C GLN A 222 -10.60 -17.54 29.48
N HIS A 223 -11.30 -17.10 30.53
CA HIS A 223 -11.19 -17.72 31.85
C HIS A 223 -11.49 -19.21 31.67
N ARG A 224 -10.45 -20.03 31.86
CA ARG A 224 -10.58 -21.46 32.10
C ARG A 224 -10.86 -21.68 33.58
#